data_AF-A0A947TM37-F1
#
_entry.id   AF-A0A947TM37-F1
#
_cell.length_a   1.000
_cell.length_b   1.000
_cell.length_c   1.000
_cell.angle_alpha   90.00
_cell.angle_beta   90.00
_cell.angle_gamma   90.00
#
_symmetry.space_group_name_H-M   'P 1'
#
loop_
_entity.id
_entity.type
_entity.pdbx_description
1 polymer ?
#
loop_
_entity_poly.entity_id
_entity_poly.type
_entity_poly.pdbx_seq_one_letter_code
_entity_poly.pdbx_strand_id
1 'polypeptide(L)'
;MGPTNTNKSFSGWNVDDVSVIGQYQGQVIIGDFEPDCDIDFFDFNILANAWLSVVGDGNWCLPCDISEPNDNLINILDLRVFTGNWLEGK
;
A
#
# COMPACT_ATOMS: atom_id res chain seq x y z
N MET A 1 -31.33 -14.73 16.05
CA MET A 1 -31.43 -14.32 17.47
C MET A 1 -32.86 -14.52 17.97
N GLY A 2 -33.05 -14.55 19.30
CA GLY A 2 -34.36 -14.72 19.94
C GLY A 2 -35.31 -13.52 19.76
N PRO A 3 -36.60 -13.67 20.07
CA PRO A 3 -37.62 -12.64 19.80
C PRO A 3 -37.34 -11.34 20.56
N THR A 4 -37.49 -10.20 19.89
CA THR A 4 -37.23 -8.85 20.44
C THR A 4 -38.36 -8.32 21.33
N ASN A 5 -39.46 -9.07 21.46
CA ASN A 5 -40.48 -8.85 22.48
C ASN A 5 -41.27 -10.14 22.79
N THR A 6 -42.06 -10.09 23.84
CA THR A 6 -42.87 -11.20 24.36
C THR A 6 -43.94 -11.71 23.39
N ASN A 7 -44.22 -10.96 22.31
CA ASN A 7 -45.18 -11.33 21.26
C ASN A 7 -44.52 -11.92 20.01
N LYS A 8 -43.20 -12.20 20.04
CA LYS A 8 -42.44 -12.75 18.90
C LYS A 8 -42.61 -11.95 17.60
N SER A 9 -42.85 -10.65 17.71
CA SER A 9 -42.93 -9.76 16.55
C SER A 9 -41.51 -9.37 16.12
N PHE A 10 -41.18 -9.62 14.86
CA PHE A 10 -39.91 -9.22 14.26
C PHE A 10 -40.10 -7.82 13.64
N SER A 11 -39.62 -6.78 14.32
CA SER A 11 -39.63 -5.41 13.78
C SER A 11 -38.20 -4.92 13.61
N GLY A 12 -37.73 -4.94 12.36
CA GLY A 12 -36.39 -4.52 11.94
C GLY A 12 -36.05 -5.11 10.57
N TRP A 13 -35.25 -4.40 9.78
CA TRP A 13 -34.55 -5.04 8.67
C TRP A 13 -33.55 -6.03 9.29
N ASN A 14 -33.74 -7.34 9.06
CA ASN A 14 -32.86 -8.44 9.48
C ASN A 14 -31.46 -8.31 8.84
N VAL A 15 -30.68 -7.32 9.26
CA VAL A 15 -29.28 -7.16 8.90
C VAL A 15 -28.47 -7.32 10.18
N ASP A 16 -28.37 -8.57 10.64
CA ASP A 16 -27.45 -8.94 11.71
C ASP A 16 -26.27 -9.70 11.09
N ASP A 17 -25.07 -9.19 11.36
CA ASP A 17 -23.74 -9.66 10.96
C ASP A 17 -23.36 -9.49 9.48
N VAL A 18 -23.21 -8.24 9.05
CA VAL A 18 -22.33 -7.91 7.92
C VAL A 18 -20.93 -7.65 8.45
N SER A 19 -19.99 -8.57 8.21
CA SER A 19 -18.57 -8.25 8.26
C SER A 19 -18.13 -7.80 6.87
N VAL A 20 -17.69 -6.54 6.76
CA VAL A 20 -16.95 -6.12 5.57
C VAL A 20 -15.56 -6.74 5.68
N ILE A 21 -15.42 -7.98 5.21
CA ILE A 21 -14.12 -8.60 4.97
C ILE A 21 -13.61 -8.15 3.60
N GLY A 22 -13.33 -6.85 3.50
CA GLY A 22 -12.61 -6.30 2.36
C GLY A 22 -11.17 -6.80 2.41
N GLN A 23 -10.90 -7.98 1.86
CA GLN A 23 -9.53 -8.35 1.52
C GLN A 23 -9.19 -7.65 0.22
N TYR A 24 -8.71 -6.42 0.32
CA TYR A 24 -8.02 -5.79 -0.80
C TYR A 24 -6.66 -6.48 -0.92
N GLN A 25 -6.58 -7.50 -1.77
CA GLN A 25 -5.30 -7.95 -2.30
C GLN A 25 -4.87 -6.91 -3.34
N GLY A 26 -4.45 -5.75 -2.86
CA GLY A 26 -3.82 -4.75 -3.71
C GLY A 26 -2.67 -5.41 -4.44
N GLN A 27 -2.67 -5.29 -5.76
CA GLN A 27 -1.51 -5.68 -6.55
C GLN A 27 -0.33 -4.87 -6.01
N VAL A 28 0.72 -5.55 -5.55
CA VAL A 28 1.95 -4.86 -5.15
C VAL A 28 2.62 -4.39 -6.43
N ILE A 29 2.50 -3.11 -6.73
CA ILE A 29 3.18 -2.48 -7.86
C ILE A 29 4.55 -2.03 -7.36
N ILE A 30 5.62 -2.48 -7.99
CA ILE A 30 6.98 -2.17 -7.55
C ILE A 30 7.27 -0.71 -7.91
N GLY A 31 7.39 0.15 -6.90
CA GLY A 31 7.59 1.59 -7.07
C GLY A 31 6.38 2.43 -6.66
N ASP A 32 5.25 1.81 -6.32
CA ASP A 32 4.13 2.46 -5.63
C ASP A 32 4.50 2.55 -4.14
N PHE A 33 4.98 3.73 -3.73
CA PHE A 33 5.38 4.05 -2.37
C PHE A 33 4.28 4.79 -1.62
N GLU A 34 3.43 5.52 -2.33
CA GLU A 34 2.18 6.07 -1.82
C GLU A 34 1.01 5.21 -2.36
N PRO A 35 0.47 4.26 -1.57
CA PRO A 35 -0.42 3.20 -2.04
C PRO A 35 -1.75 3.71 -2.63
N ASP A 36 -1.69 4.19 -3.86
CA ASP A 36 -2.78 4.73 -4.66
C ASP A 36 -2.95 3.98 -6.00
N CYS A 37 -2.14 2.92 -6.19
CA CYS A 37 -2.18 1.99 -7.31
C CYS A 37 -1.69 2.55 -8.64
N ASP A 38 -0.93 3.64 -8.64
CA ASP A 38 -0.16 4.06 -9.80
C ASP A 38 1.31 4.34 -9.44
N ILE A 39 2.12 4.64 -10.46
CA ILE A 39 3.48 5.12 -10.26
C ILE A 39 3.60 6.48 -10.91
N ASP A 40 3.76 7.50 -10.07
CA ASP A 40 3.83 8.87 -10.52
C ASP A 40 4.85 9.73 -9.75
N PHE A 41 4.69 11.05 -9.83
CA PHE A 41 5.64 11.98 -9.21
C PHE A 41 5.55 12.02 -7.68
N PHE A 42 4.44 11.59 -7.08
CA PHE A 42 4.32 11.44 -5.64
C PHE A 42 5.22 10.32 -5.12
N ASP A 43 5.27 9.17 -5.80
CA ASP A 43 6.21 8.11 -5.48
C ASP A 43 7.66 8.55 -5.70
N PHE A 44 7.92 9.23 -6.82
CA PHE A 44 9.26 9.75 -7.11
C PHE A 44 9.74 10.71 -6.02
N ASN A 45 8.85 11.53 -5.46
CA ASN A 45 9.21 12.41 -4.34
C ASN A 45 9.63 11.62 -3.10
N ILE A 46 8.99 10.49 -2.79
CA ILE A 46 9.38 9.62 -1.67
C ILE A 46 10.80 9.06 -1.91
N LEU A 47 11.07 8.54 -3.12
CA LEU A 47 12.40 8.05 -3.50
C LEU A 47 13.46 9.15 -3.46
N ALA A 48 13.14 10.35 -3.95
CA ALA A 48 14.04 11.49 -3.96
C ALA A 48 14.38 11.99 -2.55
N ASN A 49 13.43 11.95 -1.61
CA ASN A 49 13.69 12.31 -0.21
C ASN A 49 14.63 11.33 0.49
N ALA A 50 14.62 10.07 0.08
CA ALA A 50 15.48 9.01 0.60
C ALA A 50 16.78 8.81 -0.22
N TRP A 51 17.04 9.67 -1.21
CA TRP A 51 18.16 9.54 -2.14
C TRP A 51 19.52 9.49 -1.42
N LEU A 52 20.33 8.48 -1.76
CA LEU A 52 21.64 8.18 -1.16
C LEU A 52 21.63 7.90 0.34
N SER A 53 20.46 7.63 0.93
CA SER A 53 20.39 7.18 2.33
C SER A 53 20.72 5.69 2.46
N VAL A 54 21.19 5.31 3.65
CA VAL A 54 21.44 3.92 4.05
C VAL A 54 20.62 3.55 5.29
N VAL A 55 20.56 2.25 5.61
CA VAL A 55 19.89 1.76 6.82
C VAL A 55 20.42 2.47 8.08
N GLY A 56 19.52 3.13 8.80
CA GLY A 56 19.81 3.88 10.02
C GLY A 56 19.81 5.40 9.83
N ASP A 57 19.84 5.89 8.59
CA ASP A 57 19.66 7.31 8.31
C ASP A 57 18.22 7.77 8.59
N GLY A 58 18.06 9.02 9.01
CA GLY A 58 16.76 9.58 9.38
C GLY A 58 15.77 9.70 8.20
N ASN A 59 16.28 9.73 6.97
CA ASN A 59 15.51 9.76 5.74
C ASN A 59 15.49 8.40 5.01
N TRP A 60 15.94 7.32 5.66
CA TRP A 60 15.89 5.97 5.09
C TRP A 60 14.45 5.53 4.83
N CYS A 61 14.18 5.10 3.59
CA CYS A 61 12.91 4.56 3.15
C CYS A 61 13.06 3.05 2.87
N LEU A 62 12.61 2.21 3.79
CA LEU A 62 12.66 0.75 3.62
C LEU A 62 12.05 0.25 2.29
N PRO A 63 10.87 0.74 1.83
CA PRO A 63 10.32 0.26 0.57
C PRO A 63 11.02 0.81 -0.66
N CYS A 64 11.93 1.79 -0.54
CA CYS A 64 12.61 2.42 -1.67
C CYS A 64 13.88 1.66 -2.13
N ASP A 65 14.40 0.72 -1.35
CA ASP A 65 15.47 -0.22 -1.73
C ASP A 65 14.83 -1.39 -2.50
N ILE A 66 14.59 -1.15 -3.79
CA ILE A 66 13.82 -2.02 -4.70
C ILE A 66 14.70 -2.73 -5.72
N SER A 67 15.99 -2.41 -5.76
CA SER A 67 16.93 -3.09 -6.65
C SER A 67 17.27 -4.49 -6.13
N GLU A 68 17.37 -5.47 -7.04
CA GLU A 68 17.74 -6.84 -6.68
C GLU A 68 19.17 -7.15 -7.17
N PRO A 69 20.08 -7.60 -6.30
CA PRO A 69 19.89 -7.79 -4.86
C PRO A 69 19.82 -6.47 -4.09
N ASN A 70 18.99 -6.41 -3.04
CA ASN A 70 18.94 -5.24 -2.14
C ASN A 70 20.33 -4.95 -1.57
N ASP A 71 20.81 -3.72 -1.75
CA ASP A 71 22.16 -3.30 -1.35
C ASP A 71 22.16 -2.40 -0.10
N ASN A 72 20.99 -2.13 0.49
CA ASN A 72 20.78 -1.24 1.63
C ASN A 72 21.21 0.21 1.37
N LEU A 73 21.21 0.64 0.11
CA LEU A 73 21.58 1.98 -0.32
C LEU A 73 20.65 2.45 -1.44
N ILE A 74 19.82 3.46 -1.15
CA ILE A 74 18.91 4.00 -2.18
C ILE A 74 19.73 4.80 -3.19
N ASN A 75 19.85 4.27 -4.41
CA ASN A 75 20.71 4.85 -5.43
C ASN A 75 20.13 4.69 -6.86
N ILE A 76 21.01 4.82 -7.86
CA ILE A 76 20.64 4.73 -9.27
C ILE A 76 20.11 3.35 -9.67
N LEU A 77 20.47 2.29 -8.94
CA LEU A 77 19.96 0.95 -9.14
C LEU A 77 18.46 0.88 -8.82
N ASP A 78 18.04 1.49 -7.72
CA ASP A 78 16.63 1.59 -7.34
C ASP A 78 15.87 2.49 -8.31
N LEU A 79 16.44 3.64 -8.65
CA LEU A 79 15.84 4.54 -9.64
C LEU A 79 15.66 3.87 -11.01
N ARG A 80 16.58 2.97 -11.40
CA ARG A 80 16.43 2.19 -12.62
C ARG A 80 15.21 1.27 -12.55
N VAL A 81 14.99 0.59 -11.43
CA VAL A 81 13.82 -0.28 -11.26
C VAL A 81 12.55 0.56 -11.25
N PHE A 82 12.54 1.65 -10.48
CA PHE A 82 11.43 2.60 -10.41
C PHE A 82 11.03 3.13 -11.80
N THR A 83 12.01 3.62 -12.57
CA THR A 83 11.76 4.14 -13.93
C THR A 83 11.34 3.04 -14.92
N GLY A 84 11.66 1.78 -14.65
CA GLY A 84 11.18 0.63 -15.42
C GLY A 84 9.66 0.41 -15.31
N ASN A 85 9.06 0.84 -14.19
CA ASN A 85 7.62 0.73 -13.92
C ASN A 85 6.91 2.11 -14.00
N TRP A 86 7.57 3.12 -14.58
CA TRP A 86 7.04 4.48 -14.63
C TRP A 86 5.69 4.54 -15.36
N LEU A 87 4.69 5.17 -14.73
CA LEU A 87 3.30 5.28 -15.22
C LEU A 87 2.55 3.94 -15.32
N GLU A 88 3.02 2.90 -14.64
CA GLU A 88 2.18 1.72 -14.41
C GLU A 88 0.95 2.10 -13.57
N GLY A 89 -0.16 1.38 -13.73
CA GLY A 89 -1.40 1.62 -12.98
C GLY A 89 -2.32 2.75 -13.51
N LYS A 90 -1.87 3.55 -14.47
CA LYS A 90 -2.68 4.63 -15.09
C LYS A 90 -3.80 4.18 -16.02
#